data_AF-A0AAN9MTU4-F1
#
_entry.id   AF-A0AAN9MTU4-F1
#
_cell.length_a   1.000
_cell.length_b   1.000
_cell.length_c   1.000
_cell.angle_alpha   90.00
_cell.angle_beta   90.00
_cell.angle_gamma   90.00
#
_symmetry.space_group_name_H-M   'P 1'
#
loop_
_entity.id
_entity.type
_entity.pdbx_description
1 polymer ?
#
loop_
_entity_poly.entity_id
_entity_poly.type
_entity_poly.pdbx_seq_one_letter_code
_entity_poly.pdbx_strand_id
1 'polypeptide(L)'
;MEMEGEIKNFIMVWTVAAATMCYCHTIGKVISKGKLRLIALFPAIVILLLLPLRLTSIHLGGPSTFFLAWLSTFKLLLFAFGKGPLSSNPPLSLPHFVPLACLPIKFQHQPNHNSKKPNKSLLNYTFTTMAIILASLIPLYGKKQNLHPKFVLFLYSIHMYIGLEFVFSLASAITGKLLGVQLEPQFNEPYLCTSLQDFWGKRWNIMVNRILYPTVYDPMVNVSGRVIGRKWAPLPAILATFVVSGLMHELIFYYIKRETRTWEAWEPSWDAACFFLIHGACLALEVALKKTLKGKWQLPTSLSWPLTVAFIFYTTVWLFVPALVRCHIYEKAIGELTAFAQFVKNVYAVSKYLYS
;
A
#
# COMPACT_ATOMS: atom_id res chain seq x y z
N MET A 1 10.95 22.37 15.53
CA MET A 1 12.32 21.79 15.46
C MET A 1 12.28 20.32 15.01
N GLU A 2 11.38 19.49 15.54
CA GLU A 2 11.24 18.07 15.11
C GLU A 2 10.74 17.90 13.66
N MET A 3 9.71 18.64 13.24
CA MET A 3 9.13 18.55 11.89
C MET A 3 10.12 18.98 10.78
N GLU A 4 10.96 19.98 11.03
CA GLU A 4 11.97 20.43 10.05
C GLU A 4 13.06 19.37 9.86
N GLY A 5 13.50 18.72 10.94
CA GLY A 5 14.42 17.59 10.88
C GLY A 5 13.82 16.40 10.11
N GLU A 6 12.53 16.16 10.28
CA GLU A 6 11.82 15.09 9.57
C GLU A 6 11.73 15.35 8.06
N ILE A 7 11.44 16.58 7.64
CA ILE A 7 11.43 16.96 6.22
C ILE A 7 12.82 16.78 5.59
N LYS A 8 13.89 17.19 6.29
CA LYS A 8 15.28 16.96 5.83
C LYS A 8 15.58 15.47 5.65
N ASN A 9 15.16 14.63 6.61
CA ASN A 9 15.31 13.18 6.49
C ASN A 9 14.50 12.60 5.33
N PHE A 10 13.28 13.10 5.10
CA PHE A 10 12.44 12.68 3.98
C PHE A 10 13.10 13.00 2.64
N ILE A 11 13.62 14.22 2.46
CA ILE A 11 14.37 14.60 1.25
C ILE A 11 15.58 13.70 1.06
N MET A 12 16.36 13.44 2.12
CA MET A 12 17.50 12.53 2.06
C MET A 12 17.07 11.11 1.65
N VAL A 13 16.04 10.55 2.27
CA VAL A 13 15.52 9.21 1.99
C VAL A 13 15.15 9.06 0.52
N TRP A 14 14.37 9.99 -0.01
CA TRP A 14 13.92 9.94 -1.40
C TRP A 14 15.03 10.24 -2.41
N THR A 15 16.00 11.06 -2.05
CA THR A 15 17.21 11.30 -2.86
C THR A 15 18.06 10.03 -2.97
N VAL A 16 18.32 9.36 -1.84
CA VAL A 16 19.07 8.10 -1.82
C VAL A 16 18.30 6.99 -2.53
N ALA A 17 16.97 6.91 -2.38
CA ALA A 17 16.15 5.97 -3.12
C ALA A 17 16.24 6.19 -4.64
N ALA A 18 16.16 7.45 -5.11
CA ALA A 18 16.31 7.78 -6.52
C ALA A 18 17.70 7.40 -7.06
N ALA A 19 18.77 7.75 -6.34
CA ALA A 19 20.14 7.37 -6.70
C ALA A 19 20.32 5.83 -6.76
N THR A 20 19.72 5.12 -5.80
CA THR A 20 19.71 3.65 -5.76
C THR A 20 18.99 3.07 -6.99
N MET A 21 17.91 3.70 -7.46
CA MET A 21 17.23 3.28 -8.69
C MET A 21 18.03 3.58 -9.96
N CYS A 22 18.81 4.65 -10.00
CA CYS A 22 19.77 4.91 -11.09
C CYS A 22 20.84 3.82 -11.17
N TYR A 23 21.36 3.39 -10.03
CA TYR A 23 22.25 2.23 -9.94
C TYR A 23 21.57 0.96 -10.49
N CYS A 24 20.36 0.65 -10.02
CA CYS A 24 19.61 -0.53 -10.46
C CYS A 24 19.33 -0.53 -11.97
N HIS A 25 19.00 0.63 -12.55
CA HIS A 25 18.80 0.80 -13.99
C HIS A 25 20.06 0.43 -14.79
N THR A 26 21.22 0.89 -14.31
CA THR A 26 22.53 0.60 -14.93
C THR A 26 22.84 -0.89 -14.84
N ILE A 27 22.64 -1.52 -13.67
CA ILE A 27 22.80 -2.96 -13.49
C ILE A 27 21.91 -3.75 -14.47
N GLY A 28 20.68 -3.30 -14.71
CA GLY A 28 19.77 -3.95 -15.65
C GLY A 28 20.25 -3.94 -17.12
N LYS A 29 21.06 -2.94 -17.49
CA LYS A 29 21.68 -2.83 -18.82
C LYS A 29 22.95 -3.64 -18.96
N VAL A 30 23.75 -3.71 -17.89
CA VAL A 30 25.08 -4.33 -17.89
C VAL A 30 25.01 -5.83 -17.61
N ILE A 31 24.16 -6.25 -16.67
CA ILE A 31 24.07 -7.64 -16.20
C ILE A 31 22.79 -8.28 -16.73
N SER A 32 22.90 -9.42 -17.39
CA SER A 32 21.74 -10.19 -17.89
C SER A 32 20.81 -10.66 -16.76
N LYS A 33 19.52 -10.82 -17.07
CA LYS A 33 18.52 -11.34 -16.11
C LYS A 33 18.96 -12.71 -15.55
N GLY A 34 18.77 -12.91 -14.25
CA GLY A 34 19.13 -14.15 -13.55
C GLY A 34 19.75 -13.90 -12.17
N LYS A 35 20.41 -14.93 -11.64
CA LYS A 35 20.98 -14.92 -10.28
C LYS A 35 22.06 -13.87 -10.08
N LEU A 36 22.93 -13.64 -11.07
CA LEU A 36 23.98 -12.62 -11.00
C LEU A 36 23.40 -11.21 -10.86
N ARG A 37 22.34 -10.90 -11.61
CA ARG A 37 21.63 -9.63 -11.47
C ARG A 37 21.00 -9.49 -10.08
N LEU A 38 20.44 -10.56 -9.53
CA LEU A 38 19.91 -10.54 -8.16
C LEU A 38 21.00 -10.20 -7.13
N ILE A 39 22.18 -10.83 -7.22
CA ILE A 39 23.31 -10.55 -6.34
C ILE A 39 23.72 -9.08 -6.45
N ALA A 40 23.83 -8.54 -7.67
CA ALA A 40 24.18 -7.15 -7.88
C ALA A 40 23.12 -6.15 -7.38
N LEU A 41 21.84 -6.54 -7.38
CA LEU A 41 20.73 -5.73 -6.86
C LEU A 41 20.52 -5.89 -5.35
N PHE A 42 21.12 -6.90 -4.71
CA PHE A 42 20.93 -7.17 -3.28
C PHE A 42 21.31 -5.99 -2.37
N PRO A 43 22.46 -5.29 -2.58
CA PRO A 43 22.77 -4.10 -1.80
C PRO A 43 21.70 -3.00 -1.91
N ALA A 44 21.13 -2.81 -3.11
CA ALA A 44 20.05 -1.84 -3.32
C ALA A 44 18.77 -2.22 -2.56
N ILE A 45 18.42 -3.50 -2.54
CA ILE A 45 17.28 -4.02 -1.77
C ILE A 45 17.48 -3.74 -0.27
N VAL A 46 18.67 -4.00 0.26
CA VAL A 46 18.99 -3.73 1.67
C VAL A 46 18.89 -2.23 1.98
N ILE A 47 19.44 -1.37 1.14
CA ILE A 47 19.33 0.09 1.30
C ILE A 47 17.86 0.51 1.36
N LEU A 48 17.03 0.04 0.43
CA LEU A 48 15.60 0.39 0.38
C LEU A 48 14.82 -0.09 1.60
N LEU A 49 15.20 -1.21 2.22
CA LEU A 49 14.64 -1.67 3.49
C LEU A 49 15.09 -0.78 4.66
N LEU A 50 16.33 -0.30 4.66
CA LEU A 50 16.85 0.50 5.78
C LEU A 50 16.42 1.97 5.72
N LEU A 51 16.16 2.52 4.54
CA LEU A 51 15.84 3.94 4.35
C LEU A 51 14.64 4.42 5.18
N PRO A 52 13.49 3.72 5.24
CA PRO A 52 12.35 4.15 6.04
C PRO A 52 12.64 4.24 7.55
N LEU A 53 13.70 3.60 8.06
CA LEU A 53 14.08 3.73 9.48
C LEU A 53 14.45 5.17 9.86
N ARG A 54 14.78 6.02 8.88
CA ARG A 54 15.12 7.43 9.10
C ARG A 54 13.90 8.32 9.32
N LEU A 55 12.70 7.77 9.12
CA LEU A 55 11.43 8.47 9.28
C LEU A 55 10.67 7.90 10.48
N THR A 56 10.04 8.78 11.23
CA THR A 56 9.14 8.47 12.36
C THR A 56 7.74 9.03 12.14
N SER A 57 7.57 9.95 11.18
CA SER A 57 6.26 10.50 10.83
C SER A 57 5.34 9.46 10.21
N ILE A 58 4.05 9.49 10.56
CA ILE A 58 3.05 8.61 9.94
C ILE A 58 2.75 9.02 8.50
N HIS A 59 2.56 10.32 8.22
CA HIS A 59 2.16 10.78 6.89
C HIS A 59 3.31 10.72 5.87
N LEU A 60 4.57 10.81 6.33
CA LEU A 60 5.75 10.69 5.46
C LEU A 60 6.36 9.27 5.49
N GLY A 61 6.56 8.73 6.70
CA GLY A 61 7.20 7.43 6.93
C GLY A 61 6.31 6.24 6.56
N GLY A 62 5.01 6.29 6.85
CA GLY A 62 4.06 5.22 6.48
C GLY A 62 4.05 4.95 4.97
N PRO A 63 3.76 5.96 4.12
CA PRO A 63 3.80 5.81 2.67
C PRO A 63 5.20 5.44 2.15
N SER A 64 6.26 6.06 2.67
CA SER A 64 7.65 5.76 2.26
C SER A 64 8.03 4.30 2.55
N THR A 65 7.57 3.76 3.67
CA THR A 65 7.77 2.34 4.00
C THR A 65 7.08 1.43 3.00
N PHE A 66 5.80 1.68 2.73
CA PHE A 66 5.04 0.89 1.76
C PHE A 66 5.66 0.98 0.34
N PHE A 67 6.10 2.16 -0.07
CA PHE A 67 6.70 2.40 -1.39
C PHE A 67 8.09 1.79 -1.53
N LEU A 68 8.98 2.02 -0.57
CA LEU A 68 10.39 1.64 -0.66
C LEU A 68 10.61 0.21 -0.14
N ALA A 69 10.23 -0.08 1.11
CA ALA A 69 10.51 -1.37 1.73
C ALA A 69 9.69 -2.52 1.12
N TRP A 70 8.48 -2.25 0.62
CA TRP A 70 7.64 -3.27 -0.01
C TRP A 70 7.64 -3.22 -1.54
N LEU A 71 7.05 -2.18 -2.13
CA LEU A 71 6.82 -2.18 -3.58
C LEU A 71 8.14 -2.17 -4.36
N SER A 72 9.07 -1.32 -3.98
CA SER A 72 10.34 -1.16 -4.70
C SER A 72 11.21 -2.42 -4.61
N THR A 73 11.35 -3.00 -3.42
CA THR A 73 12.13 -4.23 -3.22
C THR A 73 11.56 -5.39 -4.02
N PHE A 74 10.24 -5.60 -4.02
CA PHE A 74 9.61 -6.67 -4.79
C PHE A 74 9.71 -6.43 -6.31
N LYS A 75 9.60 -5.17 -6.77
CA LYS A 75 9.84 -4.84 -8.18
C LYS A 75 11.28 -5.14 -8.58
N LEU A 76 12.27 -4.87 -7.73
CA LEU A 76 13.67 -5.21 -7.99
C LEU A 76 13.91 -6.72 -7.99
N LEU A 77 13.26 -7.47 -7.10
CA LEU A 77 13.30 -8.94 -7.11
C LEU A 77 12.78 -9.49 -8.45
N LEU A 78 11.64 -9.00 -8.94
CA LEU A 78 11.12 -9.37 -10.24
C LEU A 78 12.05 -8.94 -11.39
N PHE A 79 12.58 -7.73 -11.32
CA PHE A 79 13.50 -7.17 -12.32
C PHE A 79 14.80 -7.97 -12.45
N ALA A 80 15.29 -8.54 -11.33
CA ALA A 80 16.43 -9.44 -11.33
C ALA A 80 16.24 -10.62 -12.30
N PHE A 81 15.02 -11.14 -12.39
CA PHE A 81 14.66 -12.27 -13.26
C PHE A 81 14.01 -11.85 -14.59
N GLY A 82 14.05 -10.55 -14.93
CA GLY A 82 13.44 -10.05 -16.16
C GLY A 82 11.91 -10.13 -16.17
N LYS A 83 11.28 -10.05 -14.99
CA LYS A 83 9.83 -10.03 -14.79
C LYS A 83 9.39 -8.67 -14.23
N GLY A 84 8.08 -8.49 -14.12
CA GLY A 84 7.47 -7.34 -13.46
C GLY A 84 7.55 -6.05 -14.28
N PRO A 85 7.05 -4.93 -13.71
CA PRO A 85 6.85 -3.68 -14.45
C PRO A 85 8.15 -3.00 -14.89
N LEU A 86 9.28 -3.32 -14.27
CA LEU A 86 10.59 -2.76 -14.61
C LEU A 86 11.26 -3.44 -15.82
N SER A 87 10.76 -4.61 -16.23
CA SER A 87 11.31 -5.39 -17.33
C SER A 87 10.45 -5.20 -18.58
N SER A 88 10.61 -4.06 -19.27
CA SER A 88 9.92 -3.77 -20.53
C SER A 88 10.80 -4.04 -21.76
N ASN A 89 10.16 -4.25 -22.91
CA ASN A 89 10.83 -4.28 -24.22
C ASN A 89 10.14 -3.28 -25.16
N PRO A 90 10.79 -2.18 -25.58
CA PRO A 90 12.16 -1.77 -25.27
C PRO A 90 12.38 -1.39 -23.78
N PRO A 91 13.64 -1.35 -23.29
CA PRO A 91 13.95 -0.97 -21.91
C PRO A 91 13.48 0.45 -21.57
N LEU A 92 12.99 0.65 -20.35
CA LEU A 92 12.55 1.96 -19.87
C LEU A 92 13.71 2.98 -19.86
N SER A 93 13.40 4.22 -20.22
CA SER A 93 14.31 5.34 -19.96
C SER A 93 14.37 5.66 -18.46
N LEU A 94 15.46 6.27 -18.01
CA LEU A 94 15.67 6.59 -16.59
C LEU A 94 14.51 7.40 -15.96
N PRO A 95 13.94 8.42 -16.64
CA PRO A 95 12.82 9.20 -16.10
C PRO A 95 11.54 8.38 -15.88
N HIS A 96 11.36 7.27 -16.60
CA HIS A 96 10.22 6.37 -16.40
C HIS A 96 10.56 5.26 -15.39
N PHE A 97 11.80 4.77 -15.40
CA PHE A 97 12.26 3.69 -14.53
C PHE A 97 12.20 4.10 -13.05
N VAL A 98 12.74 5.27 -12.69
CA VAL A 98 12.86 5.69 -11.27
C VAL A 98 11.48 5.84 -10.61
N PRO A 99 10.50 6.59 -11.17
CA PRO A 99 9.17 6.70 -10.57
C PRO A 99 8.43 5.36 -10.60
N LEU A 100 8.54 4.57 -11.68
CA LEU A 100 7.89 3.26 -11.75
C LEU A 100 8.44 2.29 -10.70
N ALA A 101 9.74 2.37 -10.39
CA ALA A 101 10.34 1.56 -9.36
C ALA A 101 9.87 2.01 -7.96
N CYS A 102 9.96 3.31 -7.66
CA CYS A 102 9.71 3.81 -6.31
C CYS A 102 8.23 3.90 -5.94
N LEU A 103 7.36 4.31 -6.87
CA LEU A 103 5.99 4.73 -6.57
C LEU A 103 4.96 3.63 -6.90
N PRO A 104 3.76 3.66 -6.31
CA PRO A 104 2.72 2.65 -6.52
C PRO A 104 2.01 2.84 -7.86
N ILE A 105 2.76 3.07 -8.94
CA ILE A 105 2.24 3.44 -10.25
C ILE A 105 2.31 2.26 -11.22
N LYS A 106 1.40 2.26 -12.19
CA LYS A 106 1.48 1.40 -13.36
C LYS A 106 0.98 2.20 -14.56
N PHE A 107 1.78 2.22 -15.62
CA PHE A 107 1.40 2.84 -16.88
C PHE A 107 0.28 2.03 -17.53
N GLN A 108 -0.79 2.71 -17.96
CA GLN A 108 -1.77 2.10 -18.84
C GLN A 108 -1.17 1.97 -20.24
N HIS A 109 -1.09 0.75 -20.78
CA HIS A 109 -0.44 0.48 -22.08
C HIS A 109 -1.31 0.77 -23.30
N GLN A 110 -2.58 1.11 -23.13
CA GLN A 110 -3.42 1.68 -24.18
C GLN A 110 -4.38 2.67 -23.52
N PRO A 111 -4.54 3.92 -24.03
CA PRO A 111 -5.79 4.60 -23.84
C PRO A 111 -6.82 3.74 -24.56
N ASN A 112 -7.69 3.04 -23.82
CA ASN A 112 -8.92 2.59 -24.44
C ASN A 112 -9.52 3.85 -25.08
N HIS A 113 -9.82 3.86 -26.37
CA HIS A 113 -10.40 5.04 -27.04
C HIS A 113 -11.72 5.52 -26.39
N ASN A 114 -12.25 4.74 -25.43
CA ASN A 114 -13.42 5.02 -24.60
C ASN A 114 -13.11 5.40 -23.13
N SER A 115 -11.85 5.50 -22.69
CA SER A 115 -11.54 6.02 -21.35
C SER A 115 -11.72 7.53 -21.36
N LYS A 116 -12.92 7.99 -20.96
CA LYS A 116 -13.20 9.40 -20.69
C LYS A 116 -12.06 9.93 -19.83
N LYS A 117 -11.31 10.93 -20.32
CA LYS A 117 -10.34 11.66 -19.50
C LYS A 117 -11.08 12.08 -18.22
N PRO A 118 -10.56 11.76 -17.03
CA PRO A 118 -11.23 12.15 -15.79
C PRO A 118 -11.42 13.66 -15.82
N ASN A 119 -12.66 14.09 -15.64
CA ASN A 119 -13.00 15.51 -15.69
C ASN A 119 -12.24 16.22 -14.55
N LYS A 120 -11.50 17.28 -14.87
CA LYS A 120 -10.65 17.99 -13.88
C LYS A 120 -11.49 18.47 -12.68
N SER A 121 -12.74 18.86 -12.92
CA SER A 121 -13.68 19.24 -11.87
C SER A 121 -13.98 18.06 -10.94
N LEU A 122 -14.31 16.88 -11.48
CA LEU A 122 -14.63 15.67 -10.72
C LEU A 122 -13.46 15.24 -9.82
N LEU A 123 -12.23 15.26 -10.35
CA LEU A 123 -11.02 14.94 -9.57
C LEU A 123 -10.85 15.90 -8.38
N ASN A 124 -11.02 17.20 -8.61
CA ASN A 124 -10.92 18.21 -7.56
C ASN A 124 -12.00 18.03 -6.50
N TYR A 125 -13.24 17.69 -6.89
CA TYR A 125 -14.32 17.38 -5.96
C TYR A 125 -13.99 16.14 -5.12
N THR A 126 -13.46 15.07 -5.71
CA THR A 126 -13.08 13.86 -4.95
C THR A 126 -12.02 14.16 -3.89
N PHE A 127 -10.93 14.86 -4.25
CA PHE A 127 -9.91 15.25 -3.28
C PHE A 127 -10.46 16.16 -2.17
N THR A 128 -11.30 17.12 -2.54
CA THR A 128 -11.91 18.05 -1.57
C THR A 128 -12.83 17.30 -0.61
N THR A 129 -13.68 16.40 -1.11
CA THR A 129 -14.57 15.57 -0.29
C THR A 129 -13.78 14.66 0.66
N MET A 130 -12.74 13.99 0.19
CA MET A 130 -11.87 13.16 1.05
C MET A 130 -11.22 13.98 2.16
N ALA A 131 -10.68 15.17 1.82
CA ALA A 131 -10.07 16.07 2.79
C ALA A 131 -11.09 16.58 3.84
N ILE A 132 -12.31 16.93 3.41
CA ILE A 132 -13.39 17.35 4.32
C ILE A 132 -13.79 16.22 5.26
N ILE A 133 -13.93 14.99 4.75
CA ILE A 133 -14.27 13.83 5.60
C ILE A 133 -13.15 13.56 6.61
N LEU A 134 -11.88 13.54 6.17
CA LEU A 134 -10.75 13.33 7.09
C LEU A 134 -10.68 14.45 8.15
N ALA A 135 -10.91 15.71 7.75
CA ALA A 135 -10.93 16.83 8.67
C ALA A 135 -12.08 16.76 9.69
N SER A 136 -13.27 16.31 9.27
CA SER A 136 -14.44 16.19 10.16
C SER A 136 -14.32 15.07 11.19
N LEU A 137 -13.45 14.08 10.95
CA LEU A 137 -13.16 13.02 11.92
C LEU A 137 -12.30 13.51 13.10
N ILE A 138 -11.47 14.55 12.92
CA ILE A 138 -10.53 15.01 13.96
C ILE A 138 -11.25 15.46 15.25
N PRO A 139 -12.29 16.33 15.20
CA PRO A 139 -13.01 16.73 16.41
C PRO A 139 -13.72 15.57 17.12
N LEU A 140 -14.14 14.54 16.37
CA LEU A 140 -14.78 13.34 16.93
C LEU A 140 -13.78 12.55 17.78
N TYR A 141 -12.52 12.48 17.37
CA TYR A 141 -11.47 11.83 18.16
C TYR A 141 -11.14 12.59 19.44
N GLY A 142 -11.26 13.92 19.44
CA GLY A 142 -11.17 14.73 20.66
C GLY A 142 -12.24 14.37 21.70
N LYS A 143 -13.37 13.81 21.26
CA LYS A 143 -14.48 13.36 22.11
C LYS A 143 -14.54 11.82 22.26
N LYS A 144 -13.46 11.10 21.91
CA LYS A 144 -13.47 9.62 21.86
C LYS A 144 -13.88 8.95 23.18
N GLN A 145 -13.61 9.57 24.33
CA GLN A 145 -14.00 9.07 25.65
C GLN A 145 -15.53 8.99 25.84
N ASN A 146 -16.28 9.83 25.13
CA ASN A 146 -17.75 9.88 25.20
C ASN A 146 -18.42 8.95 24.18
N LEU A 147 -17.64 8.31 23.30
CA LEU A 147 -18.13 7.45 22.24
C LEU A 147 -17.97 5.99 22.62
N HIS A 148 -18.89 5.14 22.17
CA HIS A 148 -18.78 3.70 22.38
C HIS A 148 -17.49 3.16 21.70
N PRO A 149 -16.67 2.31 22.36
CA PRO A 149 -15.38 1.88 21.81
C PRO A 149 -15.44 1.26 20.41
N LYS A 150 -16.46 0.42 20.14
CA LYS A 150 -16.66 -0.17 18.80
C LYS A 150 -16.97 0.88 17.72
N PHE A 151 -17.63 1.97 18.09
CA PHE A 151 -17.91 3.07 17.17
C PHE A 151 -16.62 3.84 16.85
N VAL A 152 -15.73 4.03 17.83
CA VAL A 152 -14.40 4.62 17.59
C VAL A 152 -13.59 3.76 16.60
N LEU A 153 -13.58 2.43 16.78
CA LEU A 153 -12.92 1.52 15.84
C LEU A 153 -13.51 1.59 14.43
N PHE A 154 -14.84 1.76 14.31
CA PHE A 154 -15.49 2.00 13.01
C PHE A 154 -15.01 3.29 12.35
N LEU A 155 -14.95 4.41 13.09
CA LEU A 155 -14.43 5.67 12.58
C LEU A 155 -12.95 5.56 12.16
N TYR A 156 -12.16 4.78 12.90
CA TYR A 156 -10.77 4.46 12.56
C TYR A 156 -10.65 3.64 11.27
N SER A 157 -11.55 2.67 11.02
CA SER A 157 -11.62 1.96 9.74
C SER A 157 -11.89 2.90 8.57
N ILE A 158 -12.83 3.84 8.72
CA ILE A 158 -13.16 4.85 7.69
C ILE A 158 -11.96 5.73 7.43
N HIS A 159 -11.33 6.25 8.49
CA HIS A 159 -10.14 7.10 8.38
C HIS A 159 -9.03 6.38 7.63
N MET A 160 -8.75 5.12 7.98
CA MET A 160 -7.69 4.34 7.35
C MET A 160 -7.95 4.19 5.86
N TYR A 161 -9.16 3.79 5.47
CA TYR A 161 -9.51 3.61 4.06
C TYR A 161 -9.38 4.93 3.27
N ILE A 162 -10.00 6.01 3.74
CA ILE A 162 -9.98 7.31 3.05
C ILE A 162 -8.56 7.89 3.04
N GLY A 163 -7.80 7.73 4.12
CA GLY A 163 -6.42 8.20 4.23
C GLY A 163 -5.50 7.50 3.23
N LEU A 164 -5.60 6.17 3.10
CA LEU A 164 -4.86 5.41 2.09
C LEU A 164 -5.23 5.85 0.68
N GLU A 165 -6.52 6.00 0.40
CA GLU A 165 -6.99 6.41 -0.92
C GLU A 165 -6.53 7.83 -1.27
N PHE A 166 -6.55 8.75 -0.30
CA PHE A 166 -6.03 10.10 -0.47
C PHE A 166 -4.54 10.10 -0.81
N VAL A 167 -3.71 9.39 -0.02
CA VAL A 167 -2.26 9.33 -0.23
C VAL A 167 -1.90 8.71 -1.59
N PHE A 168 -2.51 7.59 -1.96
CA PHE A 168 -2.22 6.94 -3.23
C PHE A 168 -2.74 7.72 -4.43
N SER A 169 -3.90 8.37 -4.31
CA SER A 169 -4.44 9.25 -5.35
C SER A 169 -3.55 10.47 -5.54
N LEU A 170 -3.04 11.07 -4.46
CA LEU A 170 -2.11 12.20 -4.53
C LEU A 170 -0.79 11.80 -5.20
N ALA A 171 -0.19 10.68 -4.79
CA ALA A 171 1.03 10.16 -5.41
C ALA A 171 0.84 9.87 -6.91
N SER A 172 -0.30 9.28 -7.28
CA SER A 172 -0.65 9.00 -8.68
C SER A 172 -0.90 10.29 -9.47
N ALA A 173 -1.61 11.28 -8.91
CA ALA A 173 -1.89 12.54 -9.58
C ALA A 173 -0.61 13.34 -9.87
N ILE A 174 0.30 13.46 -8.88
CA ILE A 174 1.59 14.13 -9.04
C ILE A 174 2.41 13.43 -10.13
N THR A 175 2.53 12.11 -10.05
CA THR A 175 3.35 11.34 -10.99
C THR A 175 2.77 11.33 -12.39
N GLY A 176 1.46 11.17 -12.52
CA GLY A 176 0.76 11.21 -13.81
C GLY A 176 0.92 12.57 -14.50
N LYS A 177 0.89 13.67 -13.73
CA LYS A 177 1.17 15.02 -14.26
C LYS A 177 2.62 15.20 -14.69
N LEU A 178 3.58 14.72 -13.90
CA LEU A 178 5.02 14.84 -14.21
C LEU A 178 5.44 14.02 -15.44
N LEU A 179 4.87 12.83 -15.60
CA LEU A 179 5.22 11.92 -16.71
C LEU A 179 4.27 12.03 -17.91
N GLY A 180 3.16 12.78 -17.80
CA GLY A 180 2.16 12.89 -18.87
C GLY A 180 1.41 11.58 -19.14
N VAL A 181 1.30 10.70 -18.15
CA VAL A 181 0.71 9.35 -18.27
C VAL A 181 -0.52 9.18 -17.39
N GLN A 182 -1.44 8.33 -17.83
CA GLN A 182 -2.53 7.87 -16.99
C GLN A 182 -2.08 6.66 -16.17
N LEU A 183 -2.40 6.71 -14.88
CA LEU A 183 -2.07 5.68 -13.91
C LEU A 183 -3.34 4.98 -13.45
N GLU A 184 -3.25 3.68 -13.20
CA GLU A 184 -4.38 2.92 -12.66
C GLU A 184 -4.62 3.26 -11.18
N PRO A 185 -5.90 3.35 -10.76
CA PRO A 185 -6.25 3.58 -9.37
C PRO A 185 -5.86 2.36 -8.51
N GLN A 186 -5.57 2.62 -7.24
CA GLN A 186 -5.15 1.61 -6.27
C GLN A 186 -6.35 0.89 -5.65
N PHE A 187 -7.49 1.56 -5.56
CA PHE A 187 -8.76 1.00 -5.11
C PHE A 187 -9.80 1.06 -6.23
N ASN A 188 -10.70 0.08 -6.26
CA ASN A 188 -11.81 0.02 -7.21
C ASN A 188 -13.08 -0.39 -6.47
N GLU A 189 -13.71 0.60 -5.82
CA GLU A 189 -14.98 0.46 -5.10
C GLU A 189 -15.03 -0.82 -4.23
N PRO A 190 -14.12 -0.97 -3.25
CA PRO A 190 -13.96 -2.20 -2.48
C PRO A 190 -15.22 -2.63 -1.70
N TYR A 191 -16.07 -1.67 -1.36
CA TYR A 191 -17.36 -1.90 -0.72
C TYR A 191 -18.39 -2.59 -1.63
N LEU A 192 -18.15 -2.71 -2.94
CA LEU A 192 -19.02 -3.45 -3.87
C LEU A 192 -18.57 -4.90 -4.10
N CYS A 193 -17.65 -5.42 -3.29
CA CYS A 193 -17.17 -6.80 -3.42
C CYS A 193 -18.27 -7.83 -3.10
N THR A 194 -18.35 -8.88 -3.91
CA THR A 194 -19.32 -9.98 -3.71
C THR A 194 -18.67 -11.26 -3.18
N SER A 195 -17.34 -11.29 -3.09
CA SER A 195 -16.56 -12.42 -2.55
C SER A 195 -15.17 -11.96 -2.11
N LEU A 196 -14.46 -12.77 -1.32
CA LEU A 196 -13.09 -12.43 -0.89
C LEU A 196 -12.15 -12.40 -2.08
N GLN A 197 -12.39 -13.25 -3.07
CA GLN A 197 -11.61 -13.27 -4.31
C GLN A 197 -11.76 -11.96 -5.09
N ASP A 198 -12.97 -11.40 -5.13
CA ASP A 198 -13.24 -10.12 -5.79
C ASP A 198 -12.58 -8.96 -5.02
N PHE A 199 -12.73 -8.94 -3.69
CA PHE A 199 -12.12 -7.93 -2.83
C PHE A 199 -10.60 -7.88 -2.97
N TRP A 200 -9.90 -8.96 -2.65
CA TRP A 200 -8.42 -8.99 -2.65
C TRP A 200 -7.82 -9.04 -4.06
N GLY A 201 -8.54 -9.59 -5.04
CA GLY A 201 -8.03 -9.75 -6.40
C GLY A 201 -8.17 -8.50 -7.26
N LYS A 202 -9.25 -7.73 -7.09
CA LYS A 202 -9.64 -6.71 -8.09
C LYS A 202 -9.98 -5.34 -7.51
N ARG A 203 -10.25 -5.23 -6.21
CA ARG A 203 -10.84 -4.01 -5.65
C ARG A 203 -10.01 -3.35 -4.55
N TRP A 204 -9.39 -4.13 -3.68
CA TRP A 204 -8.56 -3.64 -2.58
C TRP A 204 -7.08 -3.66 -2.94
N ASN A 205 -6.42 -2.51 -2.80
CA ASN A 205 -4.98 -2.33 -3.00
C ASN A 205 -4.43 -3.14 -4.20
N ILE A 206 -4.92 -2.79 -5.39
CA ILE A 206 -4.63 -3.48 -6.65
C ILE A 206 -3.12 -3.59 -6.90
N MET A 207 -2.33 -2.61 -6.43
CA MET A 207 -0.88 -2.62 -6.56
C MET A 207 -0.22 -3.75 -5.75
N VAL A 208 -0.70 -4.04 -4.55
CA VAL A 208 -0.22 -5.17 -3.73
C VAL A 208 -0.52 -6.50 -4.43
N ASN A 209 -1.74 -6.70 -4.92
CA ASN A 209 -2.04 -7.92 -5.67
C ASN A 209 -1.12 -8.08 -6.90
N ARG A 210 -0.90 -6.99 -7.65
CA ARG A 210 -0.04 -6.99 -8.85
C ARG A 210 1.43 -7.26 -8.57
N ILE A 211 1.91 -6.95 -7.38
CA ILE A 211 3.29 -7.25 -7.02
C ILE A 211 3.42 -8.65 -6.40
N LEU A 212 2.47 -9.05 -5.56
CA LEU A 212 2.48 -10.36 -4.91
C LEU A 212 2.18 -11.50 -5.89
N TYR A 213 1.34 -11.28 -6.89
CA TYR A 213 0.98 -12.30 -7.87
C TYR A 213 2.21 -12.87 -8.61
N PRO A 214 3.01 -12.07 -9.33
CA PRO A 214 4.20 -12.58 -10.01
C PRO A 214 5.37 -12.93 -9.06
N THR A 215 5.42 -12.35 -7.85
CA THR A 215 6.54 -12.55 -6.91
C THR A 215 6.36 -13.80 -6.07
N VAL A 216 5.14 -14.11 -5.65
CA VAL A 216 4.84 -15.19 -4.71
C VAL A 216 3.85 -16.19 -5.31
N TYR A 217 2.67 -15.73 -5.74
CA TYR A 217 1.60 -16.62 -6.19
C TYR A 217 2.03 -17.50 -7.36
N ASP A 218 2.51 -16.91 -8.45
CA ASP A 218 2.90 -17.63 -9.67
C ASP A 218 4.02 -18.65 -9.43
N PRO A 219 5.15 -18.29 -8.77
CA PRO A 219 6.15 -19.28 -8.38
C PRO A 219 5.57 -20.41 -7.52
N MET A 220 4.71 -20.09 -6.56
CA MET A 220 4.11 -21.09 -5.67
C MET A 220 3.11 -22.01 -6.38
N VAL A 221 2.35 -21.50 -7.35
CA VAL A 221 1.51 -22.36 -8.22
C VAL A 221 2.37 -23.32 -9.02
N ASN A 222 3.50 -22.87 -9.57
CA ASN A 222 4.40 -23.72 -10.36
C ASN A 222 5.04 -24.82 -9.51
N VAL A 223 5.51 -24.48 -8.30
CA VAL A 223 6.08 -25.46 -7.36
C VAL A 223 4.99 -26.44 -6.89
N SER A 224 3.86 -25.93 -6.41
CA SER A 224 2.78 -26.76 -5.88
C SER A 224 2.14 -27.63 -6.95
N GLY A 225 2.07 -27.16 -8.20
CA GLY A 225 1.55 -27.93 -9.32
C GLY A 225 2.32 -29.20 -9.62
N ARG A 226 3.61 -29.26 -9.26
CA ARG A 226 4.44 -30.47 -9.37
C ARG A 226 4.15 -31.49 -8.27
N VAL A 227 3.64 -31.06 -7.12
CA VAL A 227 3.44 -31.90 -5.94
C VAL A 227 1.98 -32.35 -5.79
N ILE A 228 1.03 -31.42 -5.90
CA ILE A 228 -0.41 -31.67 -5.62
C ILE A 228 -1.30 -31.54 -6.88
N GLY A 229 -0.68 -31.37 -8.05
CA GLY A 229 -1.36 -31.21 -9.33
C GLY A 229 -1.90 -29.80 -9.60
N ARG A 230 -2.02 -29.44 -10.88
CA ARG A 230 -2.43 -28.09 -11.34
C ARG A 230 -3.78 -27.64 -10.81
N LYS A 231 -4.70 -28.58 -10.55
CA LYS A 231 -6.05 -28.27 -10.04
C LYS A 231 -6.01 -27.64 -8.65
N TRP A 232 -5.15 -28.14 -7.77
CA TRP A 232 -5.10 -27.73 -6.36
C TRP A 232 -3.94 -26.79 -6.03
N ALA A 233 -2.96 -26.66 -6.93
CA ALA A 233 -1.83 -25.75 -6.82
C ALA A 233 -2.16 -24.30 -6.39
N PRO A 234 -3.31 -23.71 -6.79
CA PRO A 234 -3.69 -22.38 -6.31
C PRO A 234 -3.89 -22.26 -4.80
N LEU A 235 -4.28 -23.33 -4.08
CA LEU A 235 -4.58 -23.25 -2.64
C LEU A 235 -3.34 -22.90 -1.80
N PRO A 236 -2.23 -23.68 -1.85
CA PRO A 236 -1.01 -23.31 -1.14
C PRO A 236 -0.41 -22.00 -1.64
N ALA A 237 -0.60 -21.64 -2.92
CA ALA A 237 -0.15 -20.36 -3.45
C ALA A 237 -0.91 -19.16 -2.84
N ILE A 238 -2.23 -19.28 -2.62
CA ILE A 238 -3.01 -18.27 -1.89
C ILE A 238 -2.47 -18.13 -0.47
N LEU A 239 -2.32 -19.24 0.26
CA LEU A 239 -1.83 -19.21 1.65
C LEU A 239 -0.44 -18.56 1.75
N ALA A 240 0.50 -18.97 0.90
CA ALA A 240 1.84 -18.39 0.86
C ALA A 240 1.82 -16.88 0.53
N THR A 241 0.93 -16.46 -0.37
CA THR A 241 0.76 -15.05 -0.71
C THR A 241 0.28 -14.22 0.48
N PHE A 242 -0.68 -14.74 1.24
CA PHE A 242 -1.19 -14.06 2.44
C PHE A 242 -0.20 -14.10 3.61
N VAL A 243 0.60 -15.15 3.76
CA VAL A 243 1.72 -15.19 4.72
C VAL A 243 2.71 -14.06 4.41
N VAL A 244 3.15 -13.94 3.16
CA VAL A 244 4.08 -12.87 2.76
C VAL A 244 3.44 -11.49 2.94
N SER A 245 2.15 -11.34 2.61
CA SER A 245 1.42 -10.09 2.87
C SER A 245 1.38 -9.75 4.36
N GLY A 246 1.11 -10.72 5.24
CA GLY A 246 1.10 -10.54 6.69
C GLY A 246 2.46 -10.12 7.23
N LEU A 247 3.54 -10.78 6.82
CA LEU A 247 4.91 -10.42 7.20
C LEU A 247 5.28 -8.99 6.76
N MET A 248 4.86 -8.57 5.56
CA MET A 248 5.10 -7.20 5.10
C MET A 248 4.31 -6.17 5.91
N HIS A 249 3.12 -6.51 6.40
CA HIS A 249 2.36 -5.62 7.28
C HIS A 249 2.95 -5.55 8.69
N GLU A 250 3.44 -6.66 9.25
CA GLU A 250 4.20 -6.63 10.51
C GLU A 250 5.44 -5.73 10.38
N LEU A 251 6.14 -5.84 9.26
CA LEU A 251 7.27 -4.97 8.95
C LEU A 251 6.83 -3.50 8.87
N ILE A 252 5.73 -3.18 8.17
CA ILE A 252 5.20 -1.80 8.10
C ILE A 252 4.82 -1.27 9.48
N PHE A 253 4.19 -2.09 10.32
CA PHE A 253 3.80 -1.71 11.67
C PHE A 253 5.00 -1.47 12.57
N TYR A 254 6.07 -2.24 12.40
CA TYR A 254 7.35 -1.96 13.03
C TYR A 254 7.86 -0.56 12.67
N TYR A 255 7.93 -0.20 11.38
CA TYR A 255 8.39 1.14 10.97
C TYR A 255 7.52 2.26 11.53
N ILE A 256 6.20 2.07 11.55
CA ILE A 256 5.24 3.09 11.97
C ILE A 256 5.21 3.29 13.49
N LYS A 257 5.27 2.22 14.27
CA LYS A 257 5.19 2.32 15.73
C LYS A 257 6.42 3.00 16.31
N ARG A 258 7.59 2.86 15.70
CA ARG A 258 8.84 3.46 16.17
C ARG A 258 8.68 4.92 16.55
N GLU A 259 9.20 5.25 17.74
CA GLU A 259 9.19 6.59 18.29
C GLU A 259 10.54 7.27 18.07
N THR A 260 11.63 6.49 18.09
CA THR A 260 12.97 6.96 17.81
C THR A 260 13.50 6.49 16.46
N ARG A 261 14.56 7.16 15.98
CA ARG A 261 15.29 6.79 14.77
C ARG A 261 16.25 5.61 14.97
N THR A 262 16.39 5.13 16.18
CA THR A 262 17.22 3.97 16.53
C THR A 262 16.46 2.65 16.37
N TRP A 263 17.20 1.54 16.49
CA TRP A 263 16.62 0.21 16.55
C TRP A 263 15.97 0.02 17.92
N GLU A 264 14.66 -0.25 17.92
CA GLU A 264 13.90 -0.61 19.10
C GLU A 264 13.52 -2.09 19.01
N ALA A 265 13.54 -2.79 20.15
CA ALA A 265 13.07 -4.17 20.23
C ALA A 265 11.56 -4.20 19.91
N TRP A 266 11.20 -4.90 18.84
CA TRP A 266 9.81 -5.02 18.41
C TRP A 266 9.12 -6.16 19.15
N GLU A 267 7.98 -5.89 19.75
CA GLU A 267 7.00 -6.91 20.10
C GLU A 267 6.04 -7.08 18.92
N PRO A 268 6.13 -8.19 18.16
CA PRO A 268 5.29 -8.40 17.00
C PRO A 268 3.82 -8.42 17.37
N SER A 269 3.05 -7.56 16.71
CA SER A 269 1.62 -7.50 16.88
C SER A 269 0.96 -8.50 15.94
N TRP A 270 1.13 -9.79 16.24
CA TRP A 270 0.70 -10.91 15.39
C TRP A 270 -0.78 -10.85 14.94
N ASP A 271 -1.61 -10.00 15.53
CA ASP A 271 -2.99 -9.74 15.12
C ASP A 271 -3.13 -9.38 13.64
N ALA A 272 -2.22 -8.57 13.07
CA ALA A 272 -2.30 -8.22 11.65
C ALA A 272 -1.89 -9.40 10.77
N ALA A 273 -0.83 -10.13 11.15
CA ALA A 273 -0.52 -11.40 10.51
C ALA A 273 -1.71 -12.37 10.57
N CYS A 274 -2.37 -12.52 11.73
CA CYS A 274 -3.56 -13.35 11.92
C CYS A 274 -4.71 -12.92 11.01
N PHE A 275 -4.95 -11.61 10.85
CA PHE A 275 -5.91 -11.08 9.89
C PHE A 275 -5.63 -11.62 8.48
N PHE A 276 -4.40 -11.47 7.97
CA PHE A 276 -4.07 -11.98 6.63
C PHE A 276 -4.17 -13.50 6.54
N LEU A 277 -3.74 -14.24 7.56
CA LEU A 277 -3.82 -15.70 7.56
C LEU A 277 -5.28 -16.20 7.49
N ILE A 278 -6.18 -15.61 8.29
CA ILE A 278 -7.61 -15.93 8.28
C ILE A 278 -8.20 -15.62 6.90
N HIS A 279 -7.94 -14.43 6.35
CA HIS A 279 -8.43 -14.07 5.02
C HIS A 279 -7.87 -14.99 3.92
N GLY A 280 -6.60 -15.38 4.01
CA GLY A 280 -5.97 -16.30 3.07
C GLY A 280 -6.59 -17.71 3.14
N ALA A 281 -6.85 -18.22 4.34
CA ALA A 281 -7.52 -19.50 4.55
C ALA A 281 -8.96 -19.47 4.04
N CYS A 282 -9.73 -18.43 4.36
CA CYS A 282 -11.10 -18.26 3.87
C CYS A 282 -11.14 -18.12 2.35
N LEU A 283 -10.21 -17.39 1.74
CA LEU A 283 -10.12 -17.28 0.29
C LEU A 283 -9.73 -18.61 -0.37
N ALA A 284 -8.78 -19.35 0.20
CA ALA A 284 -8.42 -20.68 -0.29
C ALA A 284 -9.62 -21.64 -0.21
N LEU A 285 -10.38 -21.60 0.89
CA LEU A 285 -11.61 -22.38 1.04
C LEU A 285 -12.66 -21.97 0.01
N GLU A 286 -12.88 -20.66 -0.20
CA GLU A 286 -13.78 -20.14 -1.21
C GLU A 286 -13.42 -20.65 -2.61
N VAL A 287 -12.13 -20.64 -2.97
CA VAL A 287 -11.63 -21.16 -4.25
C VAL A 287 -11.79 -22.68 -4.35
N ALA A 288 -11.55 -23.41 -3.26
CA ALA A 288 -11.75 -24.86 -3.20
C ALA A 288 -13.23 -25.22 -3.43
N LEU A 289 -14.15 -24.55 -2.73
CA LEU A 289 -15.59 -24.74 -2.86
C LEU A 289 -16.08 -24.42 -4.27
N LYS A 290 -15.66 -23.29 -4.85
CA LYS A 290 -15.99 -22.93 -6.25
C LYS A 290 -15.53 -24.02 -7.23
N LYS A 291 -14.36 -24.62 -7.01
CA LYS A 291 -13.81 -25.69 -7.85
C LYS A 291 -14.50 -27.04 -7.66
N THR A 292 -14.86 -27.42 -6.45
CA THR A 292 -15.56 -28.70 -6.16
C THR A 292 -16.98 -28.66 -6.69
N LEU A 293 -17.67 -27.52 -6.51
CA LEU A 293 -19.04 -27.32 -6.94
C LEU A 293 -19.17 -27.04 -8.45
N LYS A 294 -18.06 -26.92 -9.19
CA LYS A 294 -18.01 -26.63 -10.64
C LYS A 294 -18.90 -25.45 -11.07
N GLY A 295 -19.08 -24.46 -10.19
CA GLY A 295 -19.97 -23.32 -10.43
C GLY A 295 -21.47 -23.64 -10.42
N LYS A 296 -21.89 -24.87 -10.06
CA LYS A 296 -23.31 -25.27 -9.97
C LYS A 296 -24.05 -24.62 -8.82
N TRP A 297 -23.33 -24.19 -7.79
CA TRP A 297 -23.88 -23.48 -6.64
C TRP A 297 -23.18 -22.12 -6.54
N GLN A 298 -23.95 -21.06 -6.76
CA GLN A 298 -23.50 -19.69 -6.59
C GLN A 298 -24.50 -18.99 -5.67
N LEU A 299 -23.98 -18.35 -4.62
CA LEU A 299 -24.81 -17.52 -3.77
C LEU A 299 -25.31 -16.32 -4.60
N PRO A 300 -26.59 -15.95 -4.48
CA PRO A 300 -27.10 -14.77 -5.17
C PRO A 300 -26.35 -13.53 -4.71
N THR A 301 -26.08 -12.61 -5.64
CA THR A 301 -25.29 -11.40 -5.41
C THR A 301 -25.80 -10.58 -4.22
N SER A 302 -27.13 -10.49 -4.07
CA SER A 302 -27.79 -9.78 -2.96
C SER A 302 -27.46 -10.34 -1.58
N LEU A 303 -27.13 -11.62 -1.47
CA LEU A 303 -26.75 -12.27 -0.22
C LEU A 303 -25.22 -12.34 -0.06
N SER A 304 -24.50 -12.59 -1.16
CA SER A 304 -23.04 -12.69 -1.15
C SER A 304 -22.36 -11.36 -0.84
N TRP A 305 -22.90 -10.24 -1.35
CA TRP A 305 -22.41 -8.89 -1.09
C TRP A 305 -22.41 -8.52 0.41
N PRO A 306 -23.55 -8.53 1.14
CA PRO A 306 -23.56 -8.11 2.54
C PRO A 306 -22.77 -9.06 3.43
N LEU A 307 -22.77 -10.38 3.15
CA LEU A 307 -21.95 -11.34 3.90
C LEU A 307 -20.45 -11.07 3.75
N THR A 308 -20.00 -10.79 2.52
CA THR A 308 -18.58 -10.49 2.25
C THR A 308 -18.17 -9.19 2.93
N VAL A 309 -18.96 -8.13 2.77
CA VAL A 309 -18.68 -6.83 3.39
C VAL A 309 -18.69 -6.93 4.91
N ALA A 310 -19.68 -7.62 5.50
CA ALA A 310 -19.76 -7.83 6.94
C ALA A 310 -18.56 -8.62 7.46
N PHE A 311 -18.15 -9.69 6.78
CA PHE A 311 -16.97 -10.47 7.16
C PHE A 311 -15.69 -9.62 7.13
N ILE A 312 -15.45 -8.88 6.05
CA ILE A 312 -14.27 -8.01 5.91
C ILE A 312 -14.28 -6.92 6.98
N PHE A 313 -15.42 -6.27 7.18
CA PHE A 313 -15.54 -5.20 8.15
C PHE A 313 -15.33 -5.71 9.58
N TYR A 314 -15.97 -6.83 9.95
CA TYR A 314 -15.85 -7.44 11.26
C TYR A 314 -14.41 -7.84 11.59
N THR A 315 -13.76 -8.57 10.68
CA THR A 315 -12.35 -8.99 10.84
C THR A 315 -11.39 -7.80 10.87
N THR A 316 -11.67 -6.73 10.12
CA THR A 316 -10.90 -5.48 10.14
C THR A 316 -10.98 -4.82 11.51
N VAL A 317 -12.19 -4.64 12.06
CA VAL A 317 -12.41 -4.04 13.38
C VAL A 317 -11.86 -4.92 14.51
N TRP A 318 -11.87 -6.25 14.33
CA TRP A 318 -11.42 -7.20 15.35
C TRP A 318 -9.89 -7.37 15.40
N LEU A 319 -9.22 -7.47 14.25
CA LEU A 319 -7.79 -7.85 14.20
C LEU A 319 -6.90 -6.74 13.66
N PHE A 320 -7.33 -6.03 12.61
CA PHE A 320 -6.46 -5.08 11.91
C PHE A 320 -6.42 -3.70 12.57
N VAL A 321 -7.57 -3.11 12.88
CA VAL A 321 -7.64 -1.77 13.49
C VAL A 321 -7.04 -1.72 14.90
N PRO A 322 -7.26 -2.71 15.78
CA PRO A 322 -6.60 -2.72 17.08
C PRO A 322 -5.07 -2.73 16.97
N ALA A 323 -4.51 -3.40 15.96
CA ALA A 323 -3.08 -3.35 15.68
C ALA A 323 -2.61 -1.94 15.27
N LEU A 324 -3.39 -1.22 14.45
CA LEU A 324 -3.10 0.19 14.13
C LEU A 324 -3.15 1.08 15.38
N VAL A 325 -4.14 0.86 16.27
CA VAL A 325 -4.30 1.61 17.52
C VAL A 325 -3.11 1.38 18.46
N ARG A 326 -2.61 0.14 18.59
CA ARG A 326 -1.40 -0.16 19.37
C ARG A 326 -0.13 0.51 18.81
N CYS A 327 -0.11 0.85 17.52
CA CYS A 327 0.99 1.59 16.91
C CYS A 327 0.86 3.11 17.09
N HIS A 328 -0.14 3.58 17.86
CA HIS A 328 -0.43 5.00 18.10
C HIS A 328 -0.61 5.82 16.80
N ILE A 329 -1.08 5.16 15.73
CA ILE A 329 -1.18 5.76 14.39
C ILE A 329 -2.07 7.00 14.39
N TYR A 330 -3.22 6.90 15.02
CA TYR A 330 -4.21 7.99 15.03
C TYR A 330 -3.74 9.14 15.91
N GLU A 331 -3.11 8.86 17.05
CA GLU A 331 -2.48 9.86 17.91
C GLU A 331 -1.36 10.62 17.18
N LYS A 332 -0.44 9.89 16.53
CA LYS A 332 0.64 10.48 15.71
C LYS A 332 0.07 11.32 14.58
N ALA A 333 -0.94 10.82 13.86
CA ALA A 333 -1.55 11.52 12.74
C ALA A 333 -2.20 12.85 13.17
N ILE A 334 -2.98 12.84 14.26
CA ILE A 334 -3.60 14.04 14.82
C ILE A 334 -2.53 15.04 15.30
N GLY A 335 -1.48 14.54 15.97
CA GLY A 335 -0.36 15.37 16.42
C GLY A 335 0.34 16.10 15.28
N GLU A 336 0.69 15.37 14.21
CA GLU A 336 1.31 15.94 13.01
C GLU A 336 0.44 16.99 12.33
N LEU A 337 -0.85 16.70 12.17
CA LEU A 337 -1.78 17.63 11.53
C LEU A 337 -2.01 18.90 12.37
N THR A 338 -2.02 18.76 13.70
CA THR A 338 -2.10 19.89 14.63
C THR A 338 -0.84 20.76 14.55
N ALA A 339 0.35 20.14 14.52
CA ALA A 339 1.62 20.85 14.36
C ALA A 339 1.69 21.60 13.03
N PHE A 340 1.22 20.98 11.94
CA PHE A 340 1.12 21.62 10.63
C PHE A 340 0.17 22.83 10.65
N ALA A 341 -1.02 22.68 11.24
CA ALA A 341 -1.98 23.78 11.35
C ALA A 341 -1.44 24.96 12.17
N GLN A 342 -0.71 24.68 13.26
CA GLN A 342 -0.04 25.72 14.05
C GLN A 342 1.07 26.42 13.25
N PHE A 343 1.89 25.67 12.50
CA PHE A 343 2.91 26.24 11.63
C PHE A 343 2.31 27.21 10.61
N VAL A 344 1.23 26.81 9.91
CA VAL A 344 0.55 27.67 8.94
C VAL A 344 -0.02 28.94 9.59
N LYS A 345 -0.65 28.82 10.78
CA LYS A 345 -1.14 29.98 11.53
C LYS A 345 -0.02 30.96 11.89
N ASN A 346 1.13 30.45 12.33
CA ASN A 346 2.29 31.27 12.68
C ASN A 346 2.87 31.99 11.45
N VAL A 347 3.01 31.30 10.32
CA VAL A 347 3.46 31.92 9.06
C VAL A 347 2.49 33.00 8.61
N TYR A 348 1.19 32.74 8.66
CA TYR A 348 0.17 33.73 8.32
C TYR A 348 0.25 34.96 9.24
N ALA A 349 0.40 34.76 10.55
CA ALA A 349 0.55 35.87 11.51
C ALA A 349 1.80 36.71 11.22
N VAL A 350 2.95 36.08 10.91
CA VAL A 350 4.19 36.78 10.53
C VAL A 350 4.01 37.53 9.22
N SER A 351 3.37 36.93 8.20
CA SER A 351 3.09 37.65 6.95
C SER A 351 2.18 38.86 7.18
N LYS A 352 1.15 38.73 8.04
CA LYS A 352 0.26 39.83 8.36
C LYS A 352 1.00 40.98 9.04
N TYR A 353 2.00 40.68 9.88
CA TYR A 353 2.84 41.67 10.54
C TYR A 353 3.88 42.33 9.60
N LEU A 354 4.36 41.61 8.58
CA LEU A 354 5.29 42.17 7.59
C LEU A 354 4.60 43.04 6.52
N TYR A 355 3.29 42.89 6.35
CA TYR A 355 2.47 43.65 5.40
C TYR A 355 1.52 44.65 6.08
N SER A 356 1.64 44.85 7.40
CA SER A 356 0.99 45.91 8.18
C SER A 356 2.03 46.93 8.61
#